data_AF-A0A084WU93-F1
#
_entry.id   AF-A0A084WU93-F1
#
_cell.length_a   1.000
_cell.length_b   1.000
_cell.length_c   1.000
_cell.angle_alpha   90.00
_cell.angle_beta   90.00
_cell.angle_gamma   90.00
#
_symmetry.space_group_name_H-M   'P 1'
#
loop_
_entity.id
_entity.type
_entity.pdbx_description
1 polymer ?
#
loop_
_entity_poly.entity_id
_entity_poly.type
_entity_poly.pdbx_seq_one_letter_code
_entity_poly.pdbx_strand_id
1 'polypeptide(L)'
;MTTALENYRICLNWLQTASRVVGLEFWGSRHRITPAQVLILVAMSTFFALTILTIYFSRGKALEMLQSLNFFFTAFTLAFKYFSFFPNRERIRRLTDRFEEKIYNIYKSSSSEYPLLVTYSRMLYITGHAITSLYIGGLFLFGTYPLVAYLREGRLELIFYIDIPFIDWTTKAGYWATFIMQLMLFAIGVCGMILVDYLCAFVSINGLLYVDIYIHHLDVFGKEIVHLVHKSMRPSGSQ
;
A
#
# COMPACT_ATOMS: atom_id res chain seq x y z
N MET A 1 3.43 17.57 -20.51
CA MET A 1 2.83 17.63 -19.16
C MET A 1 1.80 16.52 -19.08
N THR A 2 1.94 15.57 -18.16
CA THR A 2 0.92 14.52 -17.96
C THR A 2 -0.36 15.15 -17.41
N THR A 3 -1.51 14.68 -17.89
CA THR A 3 -2.81 15.18 -17.40
C THR A 3 -3.14 14.62 -16.01
N ALA A 4 -4.00 15.28 -15.24
CA ALA A 4 -4.41 14.79 -13.92
C ALA A 4 -5.01 13.37 -13.97
N LEU A 5 -5.80 13.08 -15.01
CA LEU A 5 -6.38 11.75 -15.27
C LEU A 5 -5.31 10.71 -15.58
N GLU A 6 -4.28 11.07 -16.34
CA GLU A 6 -3.17 10.16 -16.67
C GLU A 6 -2.36 9.80 -15.42
N ASN A 7 -2.02 10.79 -14.58
CA ASN A 7 -1.36 10.53 -13.30
C ASN A 7 -2.19 9.63 -12.40
N TYR A 8 -3.51 9.86 -12.33
CA TYR A 8 -4.43 9.01 -11.59
C TYR A 8 -4.41 7.56 -12.10
N ARG A 9 -4.50 7.35 -13.42
CA ARG A 9 -4.47 6.01 -14.03
C ARG A 9 -3.14 5.29 -13.82
N ILE A 10 -2.02 6.00 -13.87
CA ILE A 10 -0.70 5.42 -13.54
C ILE A 10 -0.71 4.89 -12.10
N CYS A 11 -1.20 5.71 -11.16
CA CYS A 11 -1.31 5.32 -9.75
C CYS A 11 -2.25 4.13 -9.54
N LEU A 12 -3.40 4.13 -10.23
CA LEU A 12 -4.37 3.04 -10.17
C LEU A 12 -3.80 1.73 -10.75
N ASN A 13 -3.10 1.81 -11.88
CA ASN A 13 -2.43 0.64 -12.49
C ASN A 13 -1.37 0.04 -11.58
N TRP A 14 -0.61 0.89 -10.88
CA TRP A 14 0.35 0.43 -9.88
C TRP A 14 -0.33 -0.33 -8.75
N LEU A 15 -1.43 0.23 -8.23
CA LEU A 15 -2.25 -0.39 -7.18
C LEU A 15 -2.88 -1.72 -7.65
N GLN A 16 -3.37 -1.78 -8.89
CA GLN A 16 -3.87 -3.00 -9.51
C GLN A 16 -2.78 -4.08 -9.61
N THR A 17 -1.59 -3.69 -10.05
CA THR A 17 -0.44 -4.60 -10.19
C THR A 17 -0.01 -5.14 -8.83
N ALA A 18 0.16 -4.27 -7.83
CA ALA A 18 0.47 -4.67 -6.46
C ALA A 18 -0.62 -5.61 -5.89
N SER A 19 -1.90 -5.35 -6.16
CA SER A 19 -3.00 -6.22 -5.71
C SER A 19 -2.96 -7.62 -6.32
N ARG A 20 -2.51 -7.75 -7.57
CA ARG A 20 -2.35 -9.05 -8.24
C ARG A 20 -1.17 -9.82 -7.66
N VAL A 21 -0.05 -9.17 -7.43
CA VAL A 21 1.14 -9.77 -6.81
C VAL A 21 0.81 -10.32 -5.42
N VAL A 22 0.04 -9.56 -4.64
CA VAL A 22 -0.38 -9.96 -3.29
C VAL A 22 -1.67 -10.81 -3.31
N GLY A 23 -2.10 -11.31 -4.47
CA GLY A 23 -3.26 -12.21 -4.59
C GLY A 23 -4.61 -11.60 -4.17
N LEU A 24 -4.67 -10.39 -3.64
CA LEU A 24 -5.93 -9.74 -3.27
C LEU A 24 -6.80 -9.38 -4.48
N GLU A 25 -6.18 -9.18 -5.64
CA GLU A 25 -6.78 -8.93 -6.95
C GLU A 25 -8.16 -8.24 -6.88
N PHE A 26 -8.19 -6.98 -6.46
CA PHE A 26 -9.45 -6.26 -6.22
C PHE A 26 -10.30 -6.09 -7.48
N TRP A 27 -9.66 -6.12 -8.66
CA TRP A 27 -10.29 -5.92 -9.97
C TRP A 27 -10.52 -7.20 -10.77
N GLY A 28 -10.25 -8.37 -10.19
CA GLY A 28 -10.40 -9.68 -10.82
C GLY A 28 -11.82 -10.26 -10.75
N SER A 29 -11.97 -11.51 -11.22
CA SER A 29 -13.25 -12.24 -11.16
C SER A 29 -13.63 -12.62 -9.73
N ARG A 30 -14.82 -12.22 -9.30
CA ARG A 30 -15.34 -12.29 -7.91
C ARG A 30 -15.38 -13.69 -7.30
N HIS A 31 -15.48 -14.75 -8.11
CA HIS A 31 -15.87 -16.09 -7.64
C HIS A 31 -14.76 -17.14 -7.74
N ARG A 32 -13.52 -16.75 -8.03
CA ARG A 32 -12.42 -17.70 -8.21
C ARG A 32 -11.29 -17.39 -7.24
N ILE A 33 -10.98 -18.36 -6.39
CA ILE A 33 -9.72 -18.37 -5.64
C ILE A 33 -8.61 -18.44 -6.68
N THR A 34 -7.71 -17.46 -6.66
CA THR A 34 -6.60 -17.42 -7.61
C THR A 34 -5.40 -18.19 -7.07
N PRO A 35 -4.54 -18.75 -7.93
CA PRO A 35 -3.31 -19.41 -7.48
C PRO A 35 -2.44 -18.51 -6.59
N ALA A 36 -2.41 -17.21 -6.86
CA ALA A 36 -1.70 -16.22 -6.04
C ALA A 36 -2.27 -16.13 -4.61
N GLN A 37 -3.59 -16.25 -4.42
CA GLN A 37 -4.20 -16.27 -3.09
C GLN A 37 -3.80 -17.52 -2.31
N VAL A 38 -3.83 -18.68 -2.97
CA VAL A 38 -3.42 -19.94 -2.34
C VAL A 38 -1.95 -19.85 -1.94
N LEU A 39 -1.08 -19.38 -2.84
CA LEU A 39 0.34 -19.22 -2.57
C LEU A 39 0.60 -18.31 -1.37
N ILE A 40 -0.12 -17.19 -1.25
CA ILE A 40 0.06 -16.24 -0.15
C ILE A 40 -0.49 -16.79 1.16
N LEU A 41 -1.64 -17.47 1.15
CA LEU A 41 -2.16 -18.14 2.34
C LEU A 41 -1.22 -19.24 2.83
N VAL A 42 -0.61 -19.99 1.91
CA VAL A 42 0.41 -20.99 2.24
C VAL A 42 1.65 -20.30 2.81
N ALA A 43 2.20 -19.29 2.14
CA ALA A 43 3.35 -18.53 2.61
C ALA A 43 3.13 -17.90 4.00
N MET A 44 1.97 -17.30 4.24
CA MET A 44 1.58 -16.76 5.55
C MET A 44 1.51 -17.86 6.61
N SER A 45 0.84 -18.97 6.31
CA SER A 45 0.70 -20.09 7.24
C SER A 45 2.05 -20.72 7.58
N THR A 46 2.90 -20.94 6.57
CA THR A 46 4.27 -21.42 6.74
C THR A 46 5.09 -20.45 7.59
N PHE A 47 5.01 -19.15 7.33
CA PHE A 47 5.70 -18.14 8.12
C PHE A 47 5.27 -18.17 9.59
N PHE A 48 3.96 -18.19 9.88
CA PHE A 48 3.47 -18.26 11.25
C PHE A 48 3.90 -19.55 11.95
N ALA A 49 3.78 -20.70 11.29
CA ALA A 49 4.19 -21.98 11.86
C ALA A 49 5.68 -22.00 12.21
N LEU A 50 6.53 -21.58 11.28
CA LEU A 50 7.98 -21.51 11.50
C LEU A 50 8.36 -20.50 12.60
N THR A 51 7.69 -19.35 12.65
CA THR A 51 7.96 -18.32 13.65
C THR A 51 7.56 -18.78 15.06
N ILE A 52 6.38 -19.41 15.21
CA ILE A 52 5.93 -19.98 16.50
C ILE A 52 6.89 -21.07 16.97
N LEU A 53 7.32 -21.93 16.04
CA LEU A 53 8.24 -23.03 16.32
C LEU A 53 9.61 -22.48 16.74
N THR A 54 10.13 -21.46 16.04
CA THR A 54 11.37 -20.77 16.42
C THR A 54 11.27 -20.12 17.79
N ILE A 55 10.17 -19.40 18.09
CA ILE A 55 9.93 -18.80 19.42
C ILE A 55 9.92 -19.88 20.51
N TYR A 56 9.34 -21.05 20.23
CA TYR A 56 9.31 -22.17 21.17
C TYR A 56 10.72 -22.70 21.48
N PHE A 57 11.57 -22.87 20.47
CA PHE A 57 12.94 -23.36 20.66
C PHE A 57 13.90 -22.30 21.21
N SER A 58 13.69 -21.01 20.89
CA SER A 58 14.54 -19.90 21.35
C SER A 58 14.17 -19.33 22.73
N ARG A 59 13.32 -20.01 23.51
CA ARG A 59 12.88 -19.55 24.86
C ARG A 59 14.03 -19.27 25.83
N GLY A 60 15.18 -19.92 25.65
CA GLY A 60 16.38 -19.71 26.47
C GLY A 60 17.23 -18.50 26.08
N LYS A 61 16.93 -17.81 24.97
CA LYS A 61 17.78 -16.76 24.39
C LYS A 61 16.96 -15.50 24.08
N ALA A 62 17.05 -14.52 24.98
CA ALA A 62 16.19 -13.33 24.96
C ALA A 62 16.27 -12.51 23.64
N LEU A 63 17.48 -12.36 23.06
CA LEU A 63 17.67 -11.55 21.86
C LEU A 63 17.01 -12.18 20.61
N GLU A 64 17.25 -13.47 20.38
CA GLU A 64 16.67 -14.23 19.26
C GLU A 64 15.15 -14.31 19.37
N MET A 65 14.64 -14.48 20.60
CA MET A 65 13.21 -14.49 20.88
C MET A 65 12.57 -13.13 20.57
N LEU A 66 13.22 -12.02 20.95
CA LEU A 66 12.71 -10.67 20.68
C LEU A 66 12.64 -10.37 19.18
N GLN A 67 13.68 -10.75 18.42
CA GLN A 67 13.70 -10.61 16.97
C GLN A 67 12.54 -11.40 16.33
N SER A 68 12.39 -12.67 16.72
CA SER A 68 11.32 -13.55 16.21
C SER A 68 9.92 -13.01 16.53
N LEU A 69 9.72 -12.48 17.75
CA LEU A 69 8.46 -11.87 18.17
C LEU A 69 8.13 -10.59 17.38
N ASN A 70 9.11 -9.73 17.12
CA ASN A 70 8.89 -8.52 16.32
C ASN A 70 8.37 -8.86 14.90
N PHE A 71 8.96 -9.88 14.29
CA PHE A 71 8.52 -10.37 12.98
C PHE A 71 7.16 -11.06 13.04
N PHE A 72 6.87 -11.81 14.11
CA PHE A 72 5.54 -12.38 14.34
C PHE A 72 4.45 -11.29 14.38
N PHE A 73 4.65 -10.23 15.18
CA PHE A 73 3.68 -9.14 15.28
C PHE A 73 3.53 -8.38 13.96
N THR A 74 4.63 -8.13 13.25
CA THR A 74 4.59 -7.48 11.94
C THR A 74 3.78 -8.30 10.93
N ALA A 75 4.03 -9.61 10.86
CA ALA A 75 3.28 -10.51 10.00
C ALA A 75 1.81 -10.63 10.42
N PHE A 76 1.52 -10.60 11.73
CA PHE A 76 0.17 -10.59 12.27
C PHE A 76 -0.61 -9.34 11.83
N THR A 77 0.00 -8.15 11.93
CA THR A 77 -0.62 -6.91 11.44
C THR A 77 -0.88 -6.97 9.93
N LEU A 78 0.06 -7.50 9.14
CA LEU A 78 -0.13 -7.66 7.70
C LEU A 78 -1.23 -8.67 7.38
N ALA A 79 -1.30 -9.78 8.12
CA ALA A 79 -2.36 -10.77 7.97
C ALA A 79 -3.74 -10.19 8.29
N PHE A 80 -3.85 -9.44 9.39
CA PHE A 80 -5.08 -8.75 9.76
C PHE A 80 -5.53 -7.78 8.66
N LYS A 81 -4.61 -6.99 8.11
CA LYS A 81 -4.87 -6.11 6.95
C LYS A 81 -5.37 -6.92 5.74
N TYR A 82 -4.69 -8.02 5.39
CA TYR A 82 -5.07 -8.90 4.27
C TYR A 82 -6.51 -9.43 4.42
N PHE A 83 -6.84 -9.99 5.59
CA PHE A 83 -8.19 -10.52 5.86
C PHE A 83 -9.25 -9.41 5.94
N SER A 84 -8.90 -8.21 6.39
CA SER A 84 -9.81 -7.06 6.39
C SER A 84 -10.17 -6.58 4.98
N PHE A 85 -9.24 -6.67 4.04
CA PHE A 85 -9.49 -6.29 2.64
C PHE A 85 -10.18 -7.36 1.82
N PHE A 86 -10.03 -8.65 2.19
CA PHE A 86 -10.64 -9.77 1.47
C PHE A 86 -12.16 -9.68 1.28
N PRO A 87 -13.00 -9.32 2.27
CA PRO A 87 -14.43 -9.13 2.06
C PRO A 87 -14.76 -7.77 1.41
N ASN A 88 -13.85 -6.79 1.48
CA ASN A 88 -14.09 -5.41 1.06
C ASN A 88 -13.60 -5.08 -0.36
N ARG A 89 -13.12 -6.08 -1.13
CA ARG A 89 -12.55 -5.90 -2.47
C ARG A 89 -13.47 -5.15 -3.42
N GLU A 90 -14.75 -5.52 -3.42
CA GLU A 90 -15.76 -4.88 -4.27
C GLU A 90 -16.00 -3.42 -3.87
N ARG A 91 -15.96 -3.13 -2.57
CA ARG A 91 -16.10 -1.77 -2.05
C ARG A 91 -14.96 -0.87 -2.52
N ILE A 92 -13.73 -1.40 -2.50
CA ILE A 92 -12.53 -0.70 -2.99
C ILE A 92 -12.65 -0.43 -4.47
N ARG A 93 -12.99 -1.44 -5.28
CA ARG A 93 -13.18 -1.29 -6.72
C ARG A 93 -14.24 -0.23 -7.05
N ARG A 94 -15.44 -0.32 -6.46
CA ARG A 94 -16.49 0.69 -6.68
C ARG A 94 -16.10 2.09 -6.19
N LEU A 95 -15.19 2.19 -5.21
CA LEU A 95 -14.71 3.48 -4.74
C LEU A 95 -13.73 4.10 -5.75
N THR A 96 -12.77 3.31 -6.27
CA THR A 96 -11.85 3.78 -7.30
C THR A 96 -12.58 4.15 -8.59
N ASP A 97 -13.51 3.30 -9.05
CA ASP A 97 -14.28 3.55 -10.26
C ASP A 97 -15.08 4.86 -10.14
N ARG A 98 -15.68 5.12 -8.96
CA ARG A 98 -16.37 6.39 -8.69
C ARG A 98 -15.46 7.60 -8.70
N PHE A 99 -14.22 7.50 -8.21
CA PHE A 99 -13.29 8.62 -8.28
C PHE A 99 -12.94 8.95 -9.73
N GLU A 100 -12.65 7.94 -10.56
CA GLU A 100 -12.38 8.15 -11.98
C GLU A 100 -13.58 8.78 -12.71
N GLU A 101 -14.76 8.18 -12.55
CA GLU A 101 -15.98 8.60 -13.26
C GLU A 101 -16.50 9.97 -12.80
N LYS A 102 -16.52 10.23 -11.48
CA LYS A 102 -17.19 11.42 -10.93
C LYS A 102 -16.27 12.60 -10.67
N ILE A 103 -14.96 12.40 -10.65
CA ILE A 103 -14.00 13.48 -10.42
C ILE A 103 -13.15 13.68 -11.67
N TYR A 104 -12.34 12.70 -12.03
CA TYR A 104 -11.32 12.90 -13.08
C TYR A 104 -11.90 12.96 -14.50
N ASN A 105 -13.05 12.32 -14.77
CA ASN A 105 -13.70 12.38 -16.08
C ASN A 105 -14.64 13.59 -16.24
N ILE A 106 -15.18 14.14 -15.14
CA ILE A 106 -16.10 15.28 -15.18
C ILE A 106 -15.35 16.60 -15.28
N TYR A 107 -14.35 16.82 -14.43
CA TYR A 107 -13.61 18.09 -14.39
C TYR A 107 -12.47 18.07 -15.42
N LYS A 108 -12.65 18.82 -16.51
CA LYS A 108 -11.66 18.95 -17.59
C LYS A 108 -10.80 20.20 -17.39
N SER A 109 -9.79 20.40 -18.23
CA SER A 109 -8.89 21.56 -18.17
C SER A 109 -9.60 22.92 -18.26
N SER A 110 -10.82 22.95 -18.79
CA SER A 110 -11.67 24.14 -18.85
C SER A 110 -12.43 24.44 -17.55
N SER A 111 -12.41 23.52 -16.58
CA SER A 111 -13.15 23.61 -15.32
C SER A 111 -12.34 24.40 -14.29
N SER A 112 -13.02 25.20 -13.45
CA SER A 112 -12.38 26.00 -12.40
C SER A 112 -11.68 25.15 -11.33
N GLU A 113 -12.08 23.89 -11.21
CA GLU A 113 -11.64 22.88 -10.25
C GLU A 113 -10.39 22.13 -10.74
N TYR A 114 -10.03 22.26 -12.02
CA TYR A 114 -8.93 21.52 -12.61
C TYR A 114 -7.56 21.72 -11.93
N PRO A 115 -7.19 22.93 -11.46
CA PRO A 115 -5.95 23.10 -10.71
C PRO A 115 -5.87 22.25 -9.43
N LEU A 116 -7.01 22.01 -8.76
CA LEU A 116 -7.09 21.13 -7.59
C LEU A 116 -6.80 19.69 -8.01
N LEU A 117 -7.42 19.21 -9.10
CA LEU A 117 -7.17 17.86 -9.65
C LEU A 117 -5.69 17.65 -9.99
N VAL A 118 -5.05 18.63 -10.62
CA VAL A 118 -3.61 18.55 -10.95
C VAL A 118 -2.77 18.45 -9.68
N THR A 119 -3.07 19.27 -8.67
CA THR A 119 -2.34 19.28 -7.40
C THR A 119 -2.46 17.94 -6.67
N TYR A 120 -3.68 17.44 -6.49
CA TYR A 120 -3.95 16.18 -5.79
C TYR A 120 -3.44 14.96 -6.57
N SER A 121 -3.57 14.95 -7.91
CA SER A 121 -3.00 13.86 -8.73
C SER A 121 -1.47 13.80 -8.64
N ARG A 122 -0.80 14.96 -8.53
CA ARG A 122 0.64 15.03 -8.30
C ARG A 122 1.02 14.58 -6.89
N MET A 123 0.25 14.98 -5.87
CA MET A 123 0.45 14.49 -4.50
C MET A 123 0.29 12.96 -4.42
N LEU A 124 -0.69 12.41 -5.12
CA LEU A 124 -0.91 10.97 -5.20
C LEU A 124 0.29 10.25 -5.84
N TYR A 125 0.77 10.79 -6.96
CA TYR A 125 1.92 10.25 -7.66
C TYR A 125 3.18 10.27 -6.78
N ILE A 126 3.49 11.42 -6.17
CA ILE A 126 4.68 11.57 -5.31
C ILE A 126 4.58 10.65 -4.09
N THR A 127 3.44 10.65 -3.39
CA THR A 127 3.22 9.81 -2.20
C THR A 127 3.35 8.33 -2.52
N GLY A 128 2.75 7.88 -3.64
CA GLY A 128 2.85 6.49 -4.07
C GLY A 128 4.28 6.03 -4.37
N HIS A 129 5.04 6.87 -5.07
CA HIS A 129 6.44 6.58 -5.37
C HIS A 129 7.31 6.64 -4.11
N ALA A 130 7.06 7.57 -3.19
CA ALA A 130 7.78 7.67 -1.94
C ALA A 130 7.56 6.43 -1.05
N ILE A 131 6.30 6.00 -0.87
CA ILE A 131 5.95 4.78 -0.13
C ILE A 131 6.66 3.56 -0.74
N THR A 132 6.53 3.40 -2.06
CA THR A 132 7.13 2.25 -2.77
C THR A 132 8.66 2.28 -2.64
N SER A 133 9.29 3.44 -2.83
CA SER A 133 10.75 3.58 -2.76
C SER A 133 11.28 3.32 -1.34
N LEU A 134 10.57 3.77 -0.30
CA LEU A 134 10.93 3.52 1.08
C LEU A 134 10.92 2.03 1.41
N TYR A 135 9.86 1.33 0.99
CA TYR A 135 9.72 -0.11 1.22
C TYR A 135 10.72 -0.94 0.41
N ILE A 136 10.94 -0.60 -0.87
CA ILE A 136 11.96 -1.26 -1.69
C ILE A 136 13.36 -0.98 -1.13
N GLY A 137 13.65 0.25 -0.71
CA GLY A 137 14.92 0.59 -0.07
C GLY A 137 15.15 -0.21 1.22
N GLY A 138 14.11 -0.39 2.03
CA GLY A 138 14.14 -1.28 3.19
C GLY A 138 14.42 -2.73 2.80
N LEU A 139 13.75 -3.27 1.78
CA LEU A 139 14.00 -4.62 1.26
C LEU A 139 15.47 -4.81 0.87
N PHE A 140 16.07 -3.85 0.16
CA PHE A 140 17.49 -3.90 -0.21
C PHE A 140 18.41 -3.83 1.01
N LEU A 141 18.15 -2.93 1.95
CA LEU A 141 18.99 -2.75 3.13
C LEU A 141 18.98 -4.00 4.03
N PHE A 142 17.79 -4.52 4.34
CA PHE A 142 17.67 -5.73 5.17
C PHE A 142 18.06 -7.01 4.41
N GLY A 143 17.78 -7.09 3.10
CA GLY A 143 18.16 -8.25 2.29
C GLY A 143 19.67 -8.38 2.07
N THR A 144 20.41 -7.27 2.04
CA THR A 144 21.87 -7.27 1.89
C THR A 144 22.62 -7.31 3.23
N TYR A 145 21.95 -7.06 4.35
CA TYR A 145 22.54 -7.05 5.68
C TYR A 145 23.34 -8.35 6.00
N PRO A 146 22.82 -9.57 5.74
CA PRO A 146 23.58 -10.80 5.94
C PRO A 146 24.90 -10.88 5.17
N LEU A 147 24.93 -10.33 3.94
CA LEU A 147 26.14 -10.29 3.12
C LEU A 147 27.18 -9.33 3.72
N VAL A 148 26.73 -8.18 4.22
CA VAL A 148 27.60 -7.20 4.88
C VAL A 148 28.18 -7.75 6.18
N ALA A 149 27.36 -8.43 6.99
CA ALA A 149 27.80 -9.10 8.21
C ALA A 149 28.85 -10.18 7.92
N TYR A 150 28.62 -10.99 6.87
CA TYR A 150 29.59 -12.01 6.45
C TYR A 150 30.93 -11.40 6.00
N LEU A 151 30.91 -10.33 5.21
CA LEU A 151 32.13 -9.68 4.72
C LEU A 151 32.93 -8.97 5.83
N ARG A 152 32.26 -8.44 6.86
CA ARG A 152 32.90 -7.70 7.95
C ARG A 152 33.34 -8.58 9.12
N GLU A 153 32.50 -9.53 9.52
CA GLU A 153 32.66 -10.29 10.75
C GLU A 153 32.97 -11.77 10.50
N GLY A 154 32.87 -12.24 9.25
CA GLY A 154 33.03 -13.66 8.90
C GLY A 154 31.89 -14.55 9.40
N ARG A 155 30.78 -13.96 9.87
CA ARG A 155 29.64 -14.66 10.47
C ARG A 155 28.50 -14.78 9.47
N LEU A 156 27.90 -15.96 9.40
CA LEU A 156 26.66 -16.18 8.65
C LEU A 156 25.48 -15.72 9.51
N GLU A 157 24.73 -14.75 9.00
CA GLU A 157 23.47 -14.30 9.62
C GLU A 157 22.29 -14.54 8.67
N LEU A 158 21.11 -14.70 9.26
CA LEU A 158 19.85 -14.84 8.52
C LEU A 158 19.16 -13.47 8.40
N ILE A 159 18.26 -13.31 7.42
CA ILE A 159 17.45 -12.09 7.28
C ILE A 159 16.48 -12.00 8.47
N PHE A 160 15.88 -13.13 8.80
CA PHE A 160 15.04 -13.31 9.98
C PHE A 160 15.63 -14.43 10.82
N TYR A 161 15.58 -14.27 12.14
CA TYR A 161 15.85 -15.40 13.03
C TYR A 161 14.63 -16.34 12.98
N ILE A 162 14.60 -17.21 11.97
CA ILE A 162 13.56 -18.24 11.76
C ILE A 162 14.29 -19.54 11.42
N ASP A 163 14.21 -20.50 12.35
CA ASP A 163 14.77 -21.82 12.17
C ASP A 163 13.78 -22.72 11.39
N ILE A 164 14.27 -23.32 10.30
CA ILE A 164 13.50 -24.32 9.56
C ILE A 164 13.79 -25.69 10.18
N PRO A 165 12.77 -26.41 10.65
CA PRO A 165 12.99 -27.73 11.23
C PRO A 165 13.66 -28.65 10.20
N PHE A 166 14.65 -29.42 10.66
CA PHE A 166 15.44 -30.37 9.85
C PHE A 166 16.39 -29.74 8.83
N ILE A 167 16.52 -28.41 8.76
CA ILE A 167 17.51 -27.73 7.91
C ILE A 167 18.50 -26.97 8.80
N ASP A 168 19.75 -27.43 8.81
CA ASP A 168 20.83 -26.73 9.51
C ASP A 168 21.35 -25.56 8.66
N TRP A 169 20.98 -24.35 9.04
CA TRP A 169 21.40 -23.11 8.37
C TRP A 169 22.89 -22.79 8.55
N THR A 170 23.60 -23.47 9.44
CA THR A 170 25.06 -23.31 9.58
C THR A 170 25.83 -24.00 8.46
N THR A 171 25.20 -24.96 7.77
CA THR A 171 25.77 -25.58 6.57
C THR A 171 25.55 -24.69 5.35
N LYS A 172 26.48 -24.69 4.37
CA LYS A 172 26.34 -23.85 3.15
C LYS A 172 25.03 -24.11 2.40
N ALA A 173 24.63 -25.38 2.26
CA ALA A 173 23.42 -25.75 1.54
C ALA A 173 22.16 -25.34 2.32
N GLY A 174 22.12 -25.59 3.63
CA GLY A 174 21.00 -25.19 4.47
C GLY A 174 20.87 -23.67 4.58
N TYR A 175 21.99 -22.95 4.64
CA TYR A 175 22.02 -21.48 4.64
C TYR A 175 21.29 -20.91 3.42
N TRP A 176 21.69 -21.32 2.20
CA TRP A 176 21.10 -20.78 0.98
C TRP A 176 19.63 -21.15 0.84
N ALA A 177 19.23 -22.36 1.24
CA ALA A 177 17.82 -22.76 1.25
C ALA A 177 16.98 -21.86 2.18
N THR A 178 17.46 -21.64 3.41
CA THR A 178 16.79 -20.78 4.38
C THR A 178 16.77 -19.32 3.92
N PHE A 179 17.89 -18.82 3.41
CA PHE A 179 18.01 -17.44 2.91
C PHE A 179 17.06 -17.16 1.75
N ILE A 180 16.99 -18.04 0.75
CA ILE A 180 16.10 -17.86 -0.41
C ILE A 180 14.63 -17.87 0.04
N MET A 181 14.25 -18.80 0.91
CA MET A 181 12.89 -18.87 1.43
C MET A 181 12.53 -17.61 2.23
N GLN A 182 13.41 -17.16 3.12
CA GLN A 182 13.21 -15.93 3.90
C GLN A 182 13.12 -14.69 3.00
N LEU A 183 13.97 -14.60 1.97
CA LEU A 183 13.94 -13.49 1.01
C LEU A 183 12.61 -13.47 0.22
N MET A 184 12.10 -14.63 -0.20
CA MET A 184 10.80 -14.73 -0.85
C MET A 184 9.66 -14.28 0.08
N LEU A 185 9.64 -14.77 1.32
CA LEU A 185 8.64 -14.38 2.32
C LEU A 185 8.72 -12.89 2.63
N PHE A 186 9.93 -12.33 2.70
CA PHE A 186 10.15 -10.91 2.92
C PHE A 186 9.64 -10.07 1.75
N ALA A 187 9.98 -10.46 0.51
CA ALA A 187 9.53 -9.76 -0.69
C ALA A 187 8.00 -9.75 -0.80
N ILE A 188 7.33 -10.86 -0.53
CA ILE A 188 5.86 -10.95 -0.49
C ILE A 188 5.30 -10.03 0.60
N GLY A 189 5.88 -10.06 1.80
CA GLY A 189 5.47 -9.20 2.92
C GLY A 189 5.59 -7.71 2.58
N VAL A 190 6.72 -7.30 1.98
CA VAL A 190 6.95 -5.92 1.52
C VAL A 190 5.96 -5.51 0.45
N CYS A 191 5.66 -6.37 -0.53
CA CYS A 191 4.63 -6.08 -1.53
C CYS A 191 3.25 -5.89 -0.89
N GLY A 192 2.92 -6.69 0.12
CA GLY A 192 1.70 -6.55 0.91
C GLY A 192 1.62 -5.21 1.65
N MET A 193 2.71 -4.78 2.28
CA MET A 193 2.79 -3.49 2.97
C MET A 193 2.64 -2.31 1.99
N ILE A 194 3.34 -2.35 0.85
CA ILE A 194 3.22 -1.35 -0.21
C ILE A 194 1.76 -1.24 -0.65
N LEU A 195 1.10 -2.38 -0.95
CA LEU A 195 -0.28 -2.39 -1.40
C LEU A 195 -1.23 -1.72 -0.39
N VAL A 196 -1.15 -2.11 0.88
CA VAL A 196 -2.09 -1.62 1.91
C VAL A 196 -1.88 -0.13 2.18
N ASP A 197 -0.64 0.27 2.41
CA ASP A 197 -0.35 1.65 2.78
C ASP A 197 -0.55 2.58 1.59
N TYR A 198 -0.24 2.12 0.38
CA TYR A 198 -0.53 2.88 -0.82
C TYR A 198 -2.03 2.98 -1.09
N LEU A 199 -2.81 1.91 -0.87
CA LEU A 199 -4.27 1.96 -0.95
C LEU A 199 -4.85 3.00 0.03
N CYS A 200 -4.33 3.03 1.26
CA CYS A 200 -4.75 3.99 2.28
C CYS A 200 -4.45 5.44 1.85
N ALA A 201 -3.24 5.70 1.34
CA ALA A 201 -2.87 7.01 0.80
C ALA A 201 -3.74 7.38 -0.41
N PHE A 202 -4.00 6.41 -1.30
CA PHE A 202 -4.83 6.61 -2.49
C PHE A 202 -6.24 7.05 -2.14
N VAL A 203 -6.89 6.33 -1.22
CA VAL A 203 -8.25 6.67 -0.79
C VAL A 203 -8.27 8.00 -0.04
N SER A 204 -7.30 8.25 0.84
CA SER A 204 -7.23 9.49 1.62
C SER A 204 -7.05 10.73 0.75
N ILE A 205 -6.11 10.70 -0.21
CA ILE A 205 -5.84 11.82 -1.10
C ILE A 205 -7.04 12.12 -2.01
N ASN A 206 -7.68 11.09 -2.55
CA ASN A 206 -8.90 11.29 -3.36
C ASN A 206 -10.11 11.73 -2.52
N GLY A 207 -10.17 11.32 -1.25
CA GLY A 207 -11.15 11.81 -0.28
C GLY A 207 -10.98 13.30 0.01
N LEU A 208 -9.74 13.75 0.24
CA LEU A 208 -9.42 15.16 0.44
C LEU A 208 -9.75 16.00 -0.81
N LEU A 209 -9.41 15.50 -2.00
CA LEU A 209 -9.78 16.14 -3.26
C LEU A 209 -11.31 16.34 -3.37
N TYR A 210 -12.09 15.32 -3.00
CA TYR A 210 -13.55 15.43 -3.01
C TYR A 210 -14.07 16.51 -2.07
N VAL A 211 -13.49 16.62 -0.86
CA VAL A 211 -13.85 17.65 0.12
C VAL A 211 -13.49 19.05 -0.41
N ASP A 212 -12.29 19.22 -0.98
CA ASP A 212 -11.85 20.52 -1.48
C ASP A 212 -12.67 21.00 -2.69
N ILE A 213 -13.07 20.09 -3.58
CA ILE A 213 -13.99 20.41 -4.68
C ILE A 213 -15.34 20.91 -4.11
N TYR A 214 -15.85 20.25 -3.06
CA TYR A 214 -17.10 20.65 -2.43
C TYR A 214 -17.01 22.02 -1.76
N ILE A 215 -15.92 22.30 -1.05
CA ILE A 215 -15.66 23.62 -0.45
C ILE A 215 -15.59 24.70 -1.54
N HIS A 216 -14.90 24.42 -2.65
CA HIS A 216 -14.81 25.34 -3.78
C HIS A 216 -16.19 25.68 -4.36
N HIS A 217 -17.08 24.69 -4.50
CA HIS A 217 -18.46 24.93 -4.96
C HIS A 217 -19.28 25.76 -3.97
N LEU A 218 -19.12 25.54 -2.66
CA LEU A 218 -19.78 26.36 -1.65
C LEU A 218 -19.30 27.81 -1.67
N ASP A 219 -18.01 28.05 -1.87
CA ASP A 219 -17.45 29.40 -1.96
C ASP A 219 -17.96 30.16 -3.17
N VAL A 220 -18.07 29.49 -4.33
CA VAL A 220 -18.65 30.08 -5.55
C VAL A 220 -20.12 30.42 -5.32
N PHE A 221 -20.89 29.48 -4.75
CA PHE A 221 -22.31 29.69 -4.47
C PHE A 221 -22.55 30.84 -3.47
N GLY A 222 -21.73 30.92 -2.42
CA GLY A 222 -21.80 32.01 -1.44
C GLY A 222 -21.54 33.38 -2.07
N LYS A 223 -20.52 33.49 -2.95
CA LYS A 223 -20.22 34.73 -3.68
C LYS A 223 -21.38 35.15 -4.59
N GLU A 224 -22.04 34.19 -5.23
CA GLU A 224 -23.16 34.46 -6.12
C GLU A 224 -24.41 34.93 -5.35
N ILE A 225 -24.69 34.37 -4.17
CA ILE A 225 -25.74 34.87 -3.28
C ILE A 225 -25.45 36.32 -2.87
N VAL A 226 -24.23 36.62 -2.43
CA VAL A 226 -23.85 38.00 -2.03
C VAL A 226 -24.02 38.97 -3.19
N HIS A 227 -23.63 38.56 -4.40
CA HIS A 227 -23.80 39.36 -5.60
C HIS A 227 -25.29 39.61 -5.93
N LEU A 228 -26.15 38.59 -5.82
CA LEU A 228 -27.59 38.72 -6.04
C LEU A 228 -28.26 39.63 -5.00
N VAL A 229 -27.88 39.51 -3.73
CA VAL A 229 -28.36 40.37 -2.64
C VAL A 229 -27.91 41.82 -2.84
N HIS A 230 -26.68 42.05 -3.28
CA HIS A 230 -26.22 43.41 -3.58
C HIS A 230 -26.95 44.00 -4.80
N LYS A 231 -27.27 43.17 -5.81
CA LYS A 231 -28.04 43.59 -7.00
C LYS A 231 -29.49 43.94 -6.65
N SER A 232 -30.15 43.22 -5.74
CA SER A 232 -31.52 43.53 -5.31
C SER A 232 -31.62 44.77 -4.40
N MET A 233 -30.55 45.09 -3.67
CA MET A 233 -30.46 46.30 -2.84
C MET A 233 -30.03 47.56 -3.60
N ARG A 234 -29.61 47.47 -4.87
CA ARG A 234 -29.47 48.67 -5.69
C ARG A 234 -30.87 49.16 -6.07
N PRO A 235 -31.29 50.36 -5.64
CA PRO A 235 -32.56 50.90 -6.08
C PRO A 235 -32.53 50.94 -7.60
N SER A 236 -33.59 50.42 -8.23
CA SER A 236 -33.90 50.69 -9.63
C SER A 236 -34.05 52.19 -9.77
N GLY A 237 -32.95 52.88 -10.03
CA GLY A 237 -32.90 54.32 -10.22
C GLY A 237 -33.77 54.68 -11.41
N SER A 238 -34.89 55.32 -11.10
CA SER A 238 -35.41 56.52 -11.77
C SER A 238 -35.27 56.54 -13.30
N GLN A 239 -36.35 56.13 -13.98
CA GLN A 239 -36.73 56.78 -15.24
C GLN A 239 -37.08 58.24 -14.99
#